data_AF-A0A815D2P2-F1
#
_entry.id   AF-A0A815D2P2-F1
#
_cell.length_a   1.000
_cell.length_b   1.000
_cell.length_c   1.000
_cell.angle_alpha   90.00
_cell.angle_beta   90.00
_cell.angle_gamma   90.00
#
_symmetry.space_group_name_H-M   'P 1'
#
loop_
_entity.id
_entity.type
_entity.pdbx_description
1 polymer ?
#
loop_
_entity_poly.entity_id
_entity_poly.type
_entity_poly.pdbx_seq_one_letter_code
_entity_poly.pdbx_strand_id
1 'polypeptide(L)'
;MSEQFTNVKSVFRKRFSNLSSAITNRLWLNADTNYECDVLLTFPARIDDHVIIWFLEKFIQLQPDIRISIKYHFTTGVYGFYVTFTYERILKGADTLQLEKPIKQEFGGGYRIFSFDELEFYEGVENEEKFLSSQERQSIVFHLLYSIRIIENEIINRIKFKIDQSLIQRGLEKELIRQIIPLHNKEQLNYLREIWVWPKNIITPQPIEKIRQYFGVKIALYFCWLSCYTKALCLPALYGIYIWYYTGQSQK
;
A
#
# COMPACT_ATOMS: atom_id res chain seq x y z
N MET A 1 4.49 -20.18 20.52
CA MET A 1 4.09 -18.89 19.90
C MET A 1 2.59 -18.61 20.05
N SER A 2 1.74 -19.59 20.36
CA SER A 2 0.29 -19.45 20.58
C SER A 2 -0.13 -18.89 21.94
N GLU A 3 0.69 -19.06 23.00
CA GLU A 3 0.32 -18.66 24.38
C GLU A 3 0.47 -17.16 24.68
N GLN A 4 1.28 -16.42 23.91
CA GLN A 4 1.38 -14.96 24.08
C GLN A 4 0.12 -14.23 23.57
N PHE A 5 -0.68 -14.86 22.70
CA PHE A 5 -1.84 -14.26 22.04
C PHE A 5 -3.14 -14.35 22.84
N THR A 6 -3.29 -15.33 23.75
CA THR A 6 -4.46 -15.43 24.64
C THR A 6 -4.45 -14.34 25.72
N ASN A 7 -3.26 -13.89 26.13
CA ASN A 7 -3.11 -12.83 27.14
C ASN A 7 -3.44 -11.43 26.57
N VAL A 8 -3.28 -11.22 25.26
CA VAL A 8 -3.69 -9.97 24.58
C VAL A 8 -5.20 -9.84 24.55
N LYS A 9 -5.91 -10.96 24.30
CA LYS A 9 -7.38 -11.01 24.26
C LYS A 9 -8.02 -10.61 25.59
N SER A 10 -7.44 -10.98 26.73
CA SER A 10 -7.97 -10.65 28.07
C SER A 10 -7.69 -9.19 28.47
N VAL A 11 -6.51 -8.67 28.12
CA VAL A 11 -6.11 -7.28 28.40
C VAL A 11 -6.90 -6.29 27.53
N PHE A 12 -7.11 -6.61 26.25
CA PHE A 12 -7.91 -5.78 25.34
C PHE A 12 -9.41 -5.81 25.65
N ARG A 13 -9.98 -6.96 26.05
CA ARG A 13 -11.40 -7.04 26.44
C ARG A 13 -11.71 -6.21 27.69
N LYS A 14 -10.74 -6.09 28.61
CA LYS A 14 -10.84 -5.18 29.77
C LYS A 14 -10.60 -3.70 29.42
N ARG A 15 -9.67 -3.39 28.49
CA ARG A 15 -9.36 -2.00 28.12
C ARG A 15 -10.37 -1.35 27.18
N PHE A 16 -11.01 -2.12 26.31
CA PHE A 16 -11.97 -1.64 25.31
C PHE A 16 -13.41 -2.10 25.61
N SER A 17 -13.71 -2.52 26.84
CA SER A 17 -15.06 -2.91 27.28
C SER A 17 -16.10 -1.79 27.13
N ASN A 18 -15.64 -0.55 27.04
CA ASN A 18 -16.47 0.65 26.96
C ASN A 18 -16.79 1.07 25.52
N LEU A 19 -16.22 0.40 24.50
CA LEU A 19 -16.66 0.60 23.12
C LEU A 19 -18.07 0.04 22.94
N SER A 20 -18.86 0.64 22.04
CA SER A 20 -20.19 0.11 21.72
C SER A 20 -20.09 -1.33 21.21
N SER A 21 -21.06 -2.18 21.59
CA SER A 21 -20.99 -3.62 21.26
C SER A 21 -20.91 -3.87 19.74
N ALA A 22 -21.47 -2.95 18.93
CA ALA A 22 -21.40 -2.96 17.48
C ALA A 22 -19.97 -2.75 16.94
N ILE A 23 -19.21 -1.83 17.53
CA ILE A 23 -17.81 -1.58 17.15
C ILE A 23 -16.95 -2.75 17.59
N THR A 24 -17.15 -3.27 18.80
CA THR A 24 -16.42 -4.46 19.25
C THR A 24 -16.68 -5.63 18.32
N ASN A 25 -17.93 -5.94 17.97
CA ASN A 25 -18.24 -7.06 17.08
C ASN A 25 -17.62 -6.90 15.68
N ARG A 26 -17.58 -5.68 15.12
CA ARG A 26 -16.87 -5.40 13.85
C ARG A 26 -15.35 -5.58 13.95
N LEU A 27 -14.74 -5.19 15.07
CA LEU A 27 -13.30 -5.38 15.29
C LEU A 27 -12.93 -6.85 15.51
N TRP A 28 -13.77 -7.59 16.26
CA TRP A 28 -13.53 -9.00 16.59
C TRP A 28 -13.76 -9.93 15.41
N LEU A 29 -14.71 -9.61 14.50
CA LEU A 29 -14.88 -10.32 13.24
C LEU A 29 -13.67 -10.16 12.29
N ASN A 30 -12.81 -9.17 12.52
CA ASN A 30 -11.66 -8.82 11.67
C ASN A 30 -10.29 -9.13 12.32
N ALA A 31 -10.28 -9.93 13.39
CA ALA A 31 -9.07 -10.33 14.11
C ALA A 31 -8.44 -11.64 13.59
N ASP A 32 -8.88 -12.12 12.42
CA ASP A 32 -8.26 -13.25 11.73
C ASP A 32 -6.93 -12.87 11.05
N THR A 33 -6.04 -13.85 10.98
CA THR A 33 -4.64 -13.69 10.60
C THR A 33 -4.40 -13.48 9.10
N ASN A 34 -5.45 -13.54 8.27
CA ASN A 34 -5.37 -13.66 6.81
C ASN A 34 -5.98 -12.48 6.01
N TYR A 35 -6.22 -11.31 6.62
CA TYR A 35 -6.73 -10.18 5.82
C TYR A 35 -5.62 -9.57 4.95
N GLU A 36 -5.85 -9.55 3.64
CA GLU A 36 -5.12 -8.70 2.70
C GLU A 36 -5.33 -7.24 3.09
N CYS A 37 -4.32 -6.66 3.75
CA CYS A 37 -4.32 -5.26 4.12
C CYS A 37 -3.36 -4.52 3.20
N ASP A 38 -3.76 -3.36 2.71
CA ASP A 38 -2.97 -2.60 1.77
C ASP A 38 -1.97 -1.68 2.50
N VAL A 39 -2.37 -1.11 3.64
CA VAL A 39 -1.62 -0.05 4.32
C VAL A 39 -1.57 -0.27 5.84
N LEU A 40 -0.45 0.09 6.47
CA LEU A 40 -0.25 0.12 7.91
C LEU A 40 -0.07 1.55 8.40
N LEU A 41 -0.98 2.00 9.27
CA LEU A 41 -0.86 3.25 10.01
C LEU A 41 -0.32 2.95 11.41
N THR A 42 0.72 3.65 11.83
CA THR A 42 1.36 3.44 13.13
C THR A 42 1.27 4.67 14.01
N PHE A 43 1.16 4.45 15.32
CA PHE A 43 1.14 5.49 16.34
C PHE A 43 2.53 5.62 17.03
N PRO A 44 2.89 6.78 17.59
CA PRO A 44 4.04 6.88 18.49
C PRO A 44 3.89 6.00 19.74
N ALA A 45 5.01 5.54 20.30
CA ALA A 45 5.06 4.59 21.43
C ALA A 45 4.46 5.10 22.76
N ARG A 46 4.25 6.41 22.91
CA ARG A 46 3.75 7.04 24.15
C ARG A 46 2.38 7.70 23.98
N ILE A 47 1.62 7.26 22.99
CA ILE A 47 0.26 7.77 22.80
C ILE A 47 -0.69 7.12 23.79
N ASP A 48 -1.58 7.94 24.36
CA ASP A 48 -2.64 7.48 25.23
C ASP A 48 -3.69 6.66 24.47
N ASP A 49 -4.16 5.57 25.09
CA ASP A 49 -5.16 4.65 24.51
C ASP A 49 -6.43 5.36 24.03
N HIS A 50 -6.85 6.45 24.71
CA HIS A 50 -8.04 7.22 24.33
C HIS A 50 -7.90 7.92 22.96
N VAL A 51 -6.69 8.32 22.57
CA VAL A 51 -6.43 8.92 21.25
C VAL A 51 -6.58 7.87 20.15
N ILE A 52 -6.08 6.66 20.40
CA ILE A 52 -6.17 5.54 19.45
C ILE A 52 -7.63 5.15 19.23
N ILE A 53 -8.39 5.05 20.32
CA ILE A 53 -9.85 4.81 20.27
C ILE A 53 -10.54 5.91 19.47
N TRP A 54 -10.21 7.18 19.74
CA TRP A 54 -10.80 8.31 19.02
C TRP A 54 -10.54 8.23 17.52
N PHE A 55 -9.30 7.96 17.08
CA PHE A 55 -9.01 7.78 15.65
C PHE A 55 -9.82 6.65 15.04
N LEU A 56 -9.92 5.52 15.75
CA LEU A 56 -10.70 4.37 15.29
C LEU A 56 -12.19 4.73 15.10
N GLU A 57 -12.78 5.39 16.09
CA GLU A 57 -14.17 5.86 16.01
C GLU A 57 -14.35 6.84 14.86
N LYS A 58 -13.41 7.76 14.64
CA LYS A 58 -13.44 8.69 13.52
C LYS A 58 -13.31 8.03 12.17
N PHE A 59 -12.45 7.03 12.01
CA PHE A 59 -12.39 6.29 10.77
C PHE A 59 -13.71 5.58 10.47
N ILE A 60 -14.30 4.91 11.46
CA ILE A 60 -15.55 4.17 11.29
C ILE A 60 -16.74 5.11 11.04
N GLN A 61 -16.77 6.27 11.71
CA GLN A 61 -17.82 7.28 11.54
C GLN A 61 -17.73 7.97 10.17
N LEU A 62 -16.52 8.36 9.75
CA LEU A 62 -16.33 9.14 8.52
C LEU A 62 -16.31 8.27 7.26
N GLN A 63 -15.93 6.99 7.37
CA GLN A 63 -15.86 6.05 6.24
C GLN A 63 -16.47 4.69 6.66
N PRO A 64 -17.74 4.41 6.34
CA PRO A 64 -18.36 3.14 6.71
C PRO A 64 -17.74 1.93 5.97
N ASP A 65 -17.13 2.17 4.81
CA ASP A 65 -16.52 1.17 3.93
C ASP A 65 -15.08 0.79 4.32
N ILE A 66 -14.53 1.40 5.38
CA ILE A 66 -13.18 1.11 5.85
C ILE A 66 -13.14 -0.18 6.66
N ARG A 67 -12.12 -1.00 6.43
CA ARG A 67 -11.82 -2.19 7.22
C ARG A 67 -10.51 -1.98 7.95
N ILE A 68 -10.57 -2.03 9.28
CA ILE A 68 -9.41 -1.80 10.15
C ILE A 68 -9.20 -3.02 11.05
N SER A 69 -7.99 -3.57 11.03
CA SER A 69 -7.52 -4.57 11.99
C SER A 69 -6.44 -3.95 12.88
N ILE A 70 -6.62 -4.06 14.20
CA ILE A 70 -5.72 -3.43 15.19
C ILE A 70 -4.75 -4.49 15.71
N LYS A 71 -3.45 -4.20 15.65
CA LYS A 71 -2.42 -5.05 16.24
C LYS A 71 -1.50 -4.25 17.14
N TYR A 72 -1.10 -4.86 18.25
CA TYR A 72 -0.06 -4.32 19.12
C TYR A 72 1.28 -4.99 18.80
N HIS A 73 2.28 -4.18 18.53
CA HIS A 73 3.63 -4.65 18.24
C HIS A 73 4.46 -4.65 19.53
N PHE A 74 4.64 -5.84 20.13
CA PHE A 74 5.38 -5.99 21.39
C PHE A 74 6.80 -5.45 21.36
N THR A 75 7.51 -5.66 20.25
CA THR A 75 8.91 -5.23 20.11
C THR A 75 9.07 -3.72 20.07
N THR A 76 8.13 -3.01 19.44
CA THR A 76 8.19 -1.55 19.32
C THR A 76 7.34 -0.83 20.38
N GLY A 77 6.47 -1.55 21.09
CA GLY A 77 5.55 -0.99 22.07
C GLY A 77 4.47 -0.10 21.46
N VAL A 78 4.08 -0.37 20.21
CA VAL A 78 3.25 0.53 19.40
C VAL A 78 2.01 -0.18 18.88
N TYR A 79 0.89 0.55 18.83
CA TYR A 79 -0.31 0.11 18.11
C TYR A 79 -0.20 0.42 16.61
N GLY A 80 -0.69 -0.51 15.81
CA GLY A 80 -0.77 -0.40 14.35
C GLY A 80 -2.19 -0.67 13.87
N PHE A 81 -2.68 0.17 12.98
CA PHE A 81 -3.92 -0.02 12.22
C PHE A 81 -3.57 -0.56 10.85
N TYR A 82 -4.00 -1.79 10.58
CA TYR A 82 -3.94 -2.41 9.28
C TYR A 82 -5.23 -2.04 8.55
N VAL A 83 -5.11 -1.27 7.48
CA VAL A 83 -6.21 -0.61 6.81
C VAL A 83 -6.37 -1.14 5.39
N THR A 84 -7.63 -1.39 5.04
CA THR A 84 -8.09 -1.60 3.66
C THR A 84 -9.52 -1.04 3.55
N PHE A 85 -10.09 -1.07 2.34
CA PHE A 85 -11.47 -0.66 2.08
C PHE A 85 -12.22 -1.79 1.39
N THR A 86 -13.55 -1.71 1.34
CA THR A 86 -14.34 -2.63 0.50
C THR A 86 -13.94 -2.50 -0.97
N TYR A 87 -14.05 -3.59 -1.72
CA TYR A 87 -13.70 -3.58 -3.15
C TYR A 87 -14.46 -2.51 -3.94
N GLU A 88 -15.75 -2.36 -3.69
CA GLU A 88 -16.58 -1.31 -4.31
C GLU A 88 -16.02 0.10 -4.05
N ARG A 89 -15.59 0.39 -2.82
CA ARG A 89 -15.00 1.68 -2.47
C ARG A 89 -13.63 1.88 -3.13
N ILE A 90 -12.85 0.81 -3.25
CA ILE A 90 -11.58 0.83 -3.98
C ILE A 90 -11.82 1.13 -5.46
N LEU A 91 -12.83 0.53 -6.10
CA LEU A 91 -13.17 0.82 -7.50
C LEU A 91 -13.59 2.28 -7.70
N LYS A 92 -14.44 2.83 -6.82
CA LYS A 92 -14.76 4.29 -6.83
C LYS A 92 -13.49 5.16 -6.67
N GLY A 93 -12.55 4.71 -5.87
CA GLY A 93 -11.25 5.37 -5.72
C GLY A 93 -10.37 5.25 -6.97
N ALA A 94 -10.43 4.13 -7.69
CA ALA A 94 -9.74 3.94 -8.97
C ALA A 94 -10.24 4.90 -10.05
N ASP A 95 -11.55 5.12 -10.10
CA ASP A 95 -12.20 6.10 -10.99
C ASP A 95 -11.76 7.54 -10.63
N THR A 96 -11.76 7.87 -9.32
CA THR A 96 -11.28 9.17 -8.84
C THR A 96 -9.81 9.43 -9.22
N LEU A 97 -8.98 8.38 -9.22
CA LEU A 97 -7.58 8.44 -9.64
C LEU A 97 -7.38 8.31 -11.15
N GLN A 98 -8.46 8.16 -11.93
CA GLN A 98 -8.46 8.03 -13.39
C GLN A 98 -7.50 6.94 -13.89
N LEU A 99 -7.50 5.78 -13.22
CA LEU A 99 -6.63 4.67 -13.61
C LEU A 99 -7.02 4.13 -14.99
N GLU A 100 -6.05 3.84 -15.84
CA GLU A 100 -6.32 3.17 -17.12
C GLU A 100 -6.40 1.65 -16.95
N LYS A 101 -7.43 1.04 -17.52
CA LYS A 101 -7.70 -0.40 -17.44
C LYS A 101 -8.01 -1.00 -18.80
N PRO A 102 -7.67 -2.28 -19.02
CA PRO A 102 -7.93 -2.96 -20.28
C PRO A 102 -9.43 -3.19 -20.48
N ILE A 103 -9.90 -2.98 -21.71
CA ILE A 103 -11.27 -3.26 -22.12
C ILE A 103 -11.34 -4.69 -22.66
N LYS A 104 -12.47 -5.38 -22.45
CA LYS A 104 -12.73 -6.70 -23.03
C LYS A 104 -12.67 -6.66 -24.56
N GLN A 105 -12.17 -7.74 -25.16
CA GLN A 105 -12.05 -7.84 -26.63
C GLN A 105 -13.39 -7.65 -27.37
N GLU A 106 -14.52 -8.04 -26.76
CA GLU A 106 -15.86 -7.88 -27.33
C GLU A 106 -16.28 -6.42 -27.55
N PHE A 107 -15.66 -5.48 -26.83
CA PHE A 107 -15.91 -4.04 -26.94
C PHE A 107 -14.78 -3.29 -27.67
N GLY A 108 -13.94 -4.01 -28.43
CA GLY A 108 -12.85 -3.43 -29.24
C GLY A 108 -11.47 -3.48 -28.59
N GLY A 109 -11.35 -3.95 -27.35
CA GLY A 109 -10.07 -4.10 -26.64
C GLY A 109 -9.37 -2.77 -26.34
N GLY A 110 -8.07 -2.84 -26.04
CA GLY A 110 -7.25 -1.66 -25.72
C GLY A 110 -7.37 -1.23 -24.26
N TYR A 111 -7.07 0.04 -23.98
CA TYR A 111 -7.10 0.64 -22.64
C TYR A 111 -7.99 1.87 -22.62
N ARG A 112 -8.68 2.08 -21.50
CA ARG A 112 -9.50 3.28 -21.25
C ARG A 112 -9.40 3.68 -19.79
N ILE A 113 -9.62 4.97 -19.53
CA ILE A 113 -9.78 5.50 -18.17
C ILE A 113 -10.96 4.78 -17.51
N PHE A 114 -10.68 4.16 -16.38
CA PHE A 114 -11.63 3.41 -15.59
C PHE A 114 -12.78 4.30 -15.15
N SER A 115 -14.01 3.82 -15.33
CA SER A 115 -15.23 4.46 -14.87
C SER A 115 -16.01 3.47 -14.04
N PHE A 116 -16.41 3.87 -12.83
CA PHE A 116 -17.14 3.00 -11.92
C PHE A 116 -18.56 2.69 -12.42
N ASP A 117 -19.16 3.57 -13.20
CA ASP A 117 -20.51 3.37 -13.74
C ASP A 117 -20.55 2.35 -14.90
N GLU A 118 -19.38 2.03 -15.47
CA GLU A 118 -19.20 1.28 -16.71
C GLU A 118 -18.36 0.00 -16.50
N LEU A 119 -18.52 -0.68 -15.35
CA LEU A 119 -17.69 -1.84 -14.96
C LEU A 119 -17.67 -2.95 -16.01
N GLU A 120 -18.80 -3.17 -16.69
CA GLU A 120 -19.03 -4.28 -17.63
C GLU A 120 -18.03 -4.32 -18.78
N PHE A 121 -17.45 -3.17 -19.15
CA PHE A 121 -16.49 -3.08 -20.27
C PHE A 121 -15.08 -3.56 -19.90
N TYR A 122 -14.73 -3.58 -18.61
CA TYR A 122 -13.35 -3.84 -18.18
C TYR A 122 -13.04 -5.32 -18.04
N GLU A 123 -11.86 -5.71 -18.53
CA GLU A 123 -11.40 -7.08 -18.44
C GLU A 123 -11.01 -7.45 -17.00
N GLY A 124 -11.59 -8.55 -16.50
CA GLY A 124 -11.22 -9.10 -15.19
C GLY A 124 -11.74 -8.32 -13.98
N VAL A 125 -12.67 -7.37 -14.15
CA VAL A 125 -13.23 -6.54 -13.06
C VAL A 125 -13.87 -7.36 -11.93
N GLU A 126 -14.41 -8.54 -12.26
CA GLU A 126 -15.01 -9.48 -11.29
C GLU A 126 -13.97 -10.10 -10.35
N ASN A 127 -12.69 -10.08 -10.71
CA ASN A 127 -11.61 -10.67 -9.93
C ASN A 127 -10.90 -9.61 -9.08
N GLU A 128 -11.34 -9.47 -7.82
CA GLU A 128 -10.80 -8.50 -6.85
C GLU A 128 -9.27 -8.61 -6.64
N GLU A 129 -8.72 -9.83 -6.71
CA GLU A 129 -7.30 -10.08 -6.44
C GLU A 129 -6.40 -9.66 -7.62
N LYS A 130 -6.93 -9.71 -8.85
CA LYS A 130 -6.12 -9.53 -10.07
C LYS A 130 -6.42 -8.25 -10.84
N PHE A 131 -7.62 -7.68 -10.69
CA PHE A 131 -8.02 -6.49 -11.43
C PHE A 131 -7.14 -5.27 -11.12
N LEU A 132 -6.83 -5.10 -9.83
CA LEU A 132 -5.95 -4.04 -9.34
C LEU A 132 -4.64 -4.65 -8.86
N SER A 133 -3.53 -4.10 -9.35
CA SER A 133 -2.21 -4.44 -8.83
C SER A 133 -2.07 -3.98 -7.37
N SER A 134 -1.15 -4.61 -6.63
CA SER A 134 -0.89 -4.24 -5.22
C SER A 134 -0.49 -2.77 -5.09
N GLN A 135 0.27 -2.22 -6.04
CA GLN A 135 0.62 -0.80 -6.04
C GLN A 135 -0.58 0.11 -6.30
N GLU A 136 -1.46 -0.23 -7.25
CA GLU A 136 -2.68 0.55 -7.51
C GLU A 136 -3.60 0.55 -6.29
N ARG A 137 -3.84 -0.62 -5.69
CA ARG A 137 -4.64 -0.75 -4.46
C ARG A 137 -4.10 0.15 -3.36
N GLN A 138 -2.80 0.07 -3.08
CA GLN A 138 -2.15 0.91 -2.07
C GLN A 138 -2.29 2.39 -2.40
N SER A 139 -2.09 2.80 -3.67
CA SER A 139 -2.25 4.19 -4.10
C SER A 139 -3.68 4.70 -3.89
N ILE A 140 -4.68 3.88 -4.20
CA ILE A 140 -6.10 4.18 -3.97
C ILE A 140 -6.37 4.33 -2.47
N VAL A 141 -5.94 3.36 -1.66
CA VAL A 141 -6.14 3.39 -0.20
C VAL A 141 -5.47 4.62 0.42
N PHE A 142 -4.28 4.98 -0.02
CA PHE A 142 -3.61 6.22 0.39
C PHE A 142 -4.45 7.44 0.03
N HIS A 143 -4.89 7.57 -1.21
CA HIS A 143 -5.73 8.68 -1.65
C HIS A 143 -7.03 8.78 -0.82
N LEU A 144 -7.71 7.66 -0.60
CA LEU A 144 -8.90 7.59 0.22
C LEU A 144 -8.62 8.02 1.66
N LEU A 145 -7.54 7.56 2.29
CA LEU A 145 -7.16 7.96 3.64
C LEU A 145 -6.85 9.45 3.76
N TYR A 146 -6.05 10.00 2.85
CA TYR A 146 -5.68 11.42 2.87
C TYR A 146 -6.87 12.35 2.55
N SER A 147 -7.85 11.85 1.78
CA SER A 147 -9.08 12.59 1.49
C SER A 147 -10.10 12.62 2.64
N ILE A 148 -9.89 11.87 3.73
CA ILE A 148 -10.79 11.91 4.91
C ILE A 148 -10.75 13.31 5.54
N ARG A 149 -11.90 13.99 5.50
CA ARG A 149 -12.12 15.31 6.08
C ARG A 149 -12.95 15.23 7.36
N ILE A 150 -12.71 16.19 8.25
CA ILE A 150 -13.39 16.30 9.53
C ILE A 150 -14.68 17.09 9.37
N ILE A 151 -15.78 16.54 9.90
CA ILE A 151 -17.12 17.12 9.77
C ILE A 151 -17.40 18.12 10.90
N GLU A 152 -16.87 17.87 12.10
CA GLU A 152 -17.16 18.69 13.29
C GLU A 152 -15.86 19.11 13.99
N ASN A 153 -15.88 20.28 14.63
CA ASN A 153 -14.74 20.77 15.38
C ASN A 153 -14.57 19.93 16.65
N GLU A 154 -13.41 19.31 16.81
CA GLU A 154 -13.12 18.47 17.95
C GLU A 154 -11.77 18.79 18.56
N ILE A 155 -11.62 18.42 19.83
CA ILE A 155 -10.39 18.61 20.59
C ILE A 155 -10.03 17.25 21.18
N ILE A 156 -8.87 16.73 20.78
CA ILE A 156 -8.30 15.49 21.31
C ILE A 156 -6.87 15.78 21.75
N ASN A 157 -6.50 15.36 22.96
CA ASN A 157 -5.18 15.61 23.54
C ASN A 157 -4.68 17.07 23.40
N ARG A 158 -5.54 18.05 23.73
CA ARG A 158 -5.29 19.51 23.59
C ARG A 158 -5.03 19.99 22.16
N ILE A 159 -5.20 19.13 21.16
CA ILE A 159 -5.07 19.46 19.74
C ILE A 159 -6.47 19.69 19.18
N LYS A 160 -6.66 20.89 18.62
CA LYS A 160 -7.89 21.23 17.90
C LYS A 160 -7.82 20.72 16.46
N PHE A 161 -8.85 19.99 16.08
CA PHE A 161 -9.17 19.59 14.72
C PHE A 161 -10.31 20.49 14.21
N LYS A 162 -10.09 21.13 13.07
CA LYS A 162 -11.07 22.03 12.45
C LYS A 162 -11.88 21.30 11.39
N ILE A 163 -13.10 21.79 11.16
CA ILE A 163 -13.94 21.35 10.03
C ILE A 163 -13.18 21.46 8.70
N ASP A 164 -13.42 20.49 7.81
CA ASP A 164 -12.82 20.34 6.47
C ASP A 164 -11.29 20.13 6.44
N GLN A 165 -10.67 19.94 7.61
CA GLN A 165 -9.26 19.57 7.68
C GLN A 165 -9.07 18.07 7.41
N SER A 166 -7.99 17.69 6.73
CA SER A 166 -7.61 16.29 6.57
C SER A 166 -7.23 15.67 7.92
N LEU A 167 -7.91 14.58 8.30
CA LEU A 167 -7.68 13.86 9.56
C LEU A 167 -6.25 13.32 9.62
N ILE A 168 -5.80 12.70 8.53
CA ILE A 168 -4.49 12.08 8.43
C ILE A 168 -3.37 13.12 8.46
N GLN A 169 -3.46 14.14 7.61
CA GLN A 169 -2.42 15.15 7.52
C GLN A 169 -2.25 15.86 8.87
N ARG A 170 -3.38 16.21 9.51
CA ARG A 170 -3.37 16.83 10.82
C ARG A 170 -2.80 15.92 11.91
N GLY A 171 -3.15 14.64 11.87
CA GLY A 171 -2.61 13.63 12.79
C GLY A 171 -1.09 13.49 12.65
N LEU A 172 -0.56 13.52 11.43
CA LEU A 172 0.89 13.48 11.17
C LEU A 172 1.59 14.77 11.63
N GLU A 173 1.06 15.94 11.29
CA GLU A 173 1.61 17.25 11.70
C GLU A 173 1.72 17.43 13.21
N LYS A 174 0.82 16.79 13.96
CA LYS A 174 0.77 16.86 15.43
C LYS A 174 1.36 15.65 16.12
N GLU A 175 2.05 14.80 15.36
CA GLU A 175 2.70 13.58 15.85
C GLU A 175 1.73 12.66 16.61
N LEU A 176 0.43 12.74 16.31
CA LEU A 176 -0.56 11.77 16.79
C LEU A 176 -0.52 10.50 15.94
N ILE A 177 -0.12 10.62 14.68
CA ILE A 177 0.18 9.50 13.80
C ILE A 177 1.67 9.58 13.49
N ARG A 178 2.36 8.44 13.56
CA ARG A 178 3.81 8.40 13.30
C ARG A 178 4.09 8.35 11.81
N GLN A 179 3.45 7.40 11.12
CA GLN A 179 3.62 7.19 9.69
C GLN A 179 2.53 6.26 9.16
N ILE A 180 2.36 6.28 7.85
CA ILE A 180 1.49 5.41 7.08
C ILE A 180 2.34 4.77 5.99
N ILE A 181 2.43 3.45 5.97
CA ILE A 181 3.32 2.70 5.07
C ILE A 181 2.52 1.64 4.29
N PRO A 182 2.80 1.45 2.99
CA PRO A 182 2.22 0.34 2.24
C PRO A 182 2.75 -0.99 2.78
N LEU A 183 1.91 -2.03 2.77
CA LEU A 183 2.28 -3.37 3.20
C LEU A 183 2.73 -4.21 1.99
N HIS A 184 3.87 -4.86 2.12
CA HIS A 184 4.38 -5.74 1.07
C HIS A 184 3.60 -7.06 1.02
N ASN A 185 3.10 -7.40 -0.17
CA ASN A 185 2.72 -8.78 -0.48
C ASN A 185 4.00 -9.60 -0.66
N LYS A 186 4.26 -10.52 0.28
CA LYS A 186 5.48 -11.35 0.31
C LYS A 186 5.54 -12.34 -0.83
N GLU A 187 4.40 -12.90 -1.24
CA GLU A 187 4.32 -13.89 -2.31
C GLU A 187 4.68 -13.26 -3.66
N GLN A 188 4.06 -12.11 -3.98
CA GLN A 188 4.39 -11.34 -5.17
C GLN A 188 5.85 -10.88 -5.19
N LEU A 189 6.39 -10.46 -4.03
CA LEU A 189 7.78 -10.04 -3.93
C LEU A 189 8.77 -11.19 -4.15
N ASN A 190 8.48 -12.36 -3.58
CA ASN A 190 9.31 -13.55 -3.74
C ASN A 190 9.30 -14.01 -5.21
N TYR A 191 8.12 -14.04 -5.84
CA TYR A 191 8.00 -14.33 -7.26
C TYR A 191 8.80 -13.33 -8.11
N LEU A 192 8.65 -12.02 -7.85
CA LEU A 192 9.40 -10.99 -8.57
C LEU A 192 10.93 -11.18 -8.39
N ARG A 193 11.38 -11.53 -7.18
CA ARG A 193 12.79 -11.81 -6.90
C ARG A 193 13.32 -12.99 -7.70
N GLU A 194 12.53 -14.07 -7.83
CA GLU A 194 12.91 -15.26 -8.59
C GLU A 194 13.04 -14.97 -10.09
N ILE A 195 12.10 -14.24 -10.69
CA ILE A 195 12.16 -13.95 -12.13
C ILE A 195 13.20 -12.88 -12.49
N TRP A 196 13.55 -11.98 -11.56
CA TRP A 196 14.38 -10.82 -11.85
C TRP A 196 15.80 -10.89 -11.27
N VAL A 197 15.94 -11.12 -9.96
CA VAL A 197 17.21 -10.93 -9.21
C VAL A 197 18.01 -12.22 -9.10
N TRP A 198 17.40 -13.36 -9.42
CA TRP A 198 18.06 -14.65 -9.29
C TRP A 198 19.24 -14.78 -10.27
N PRO A 199 20.40 -15.34 -9.86
CA PRO A 199 21.64 -15.30 -10.65
C PRO A 199 21.53 -15.91 -12.05
N LYS A 200 20.62 -16.86 -12.24
CA LYS A 200 20.35 -17.50 -13.54
C LYS A 200 19.73 -16.54 -14.56
N ASN A 201 19.13 -15.44 -14.11
CA ASN A 201 18.33 -14.53 -14.93
C ASN A 201 19.04 -13.22 -15.25
N ILE A 202 20.32 -13.07 -14.92
CA ILE A 202 21.11 -11.84 -15.16
C ILE A 202 21.18 -11.47 -16.66
N ILE A 203 21.10 -12.46 -17.54
CA ILE A 203 21.15 -12.28 -19.01
C ILE A 203 19.75 -12.00 -19.59
N THR A 204 18.69 -12.27 -18.83
CA THR A 204 17.31 -12.08 -19.30
C THR A 204 16.91 -10.60 -19.26
N PRO A 205 16.04 -10.15 -20.18
CA PRO A 205 15.52 -8.79 -20.12
C PRO A 205 14.76 -8.56 -18.80
N GLN A 206 15.00 -7.41 -18.16
CA GLN A 206 14.36 -7.06 -16.91
C GLN A 206 12.82 -7.04 -17.07
N PRO A 207 12.05 -7.64 -16.13
CA PRO A 207 10.58 -7.69 -16.22
C PRO A 207 9.95 -6.36 -15.78
N ILE A 208 10.13 -5.30 -16.58
CA ILE A 208 9.73 -3.93 -16.25
C ILE A 208 8.24 -3.82 -15.88
N GLU A 209 7.36 -4.54 -16.58
CA GLU A 209 5.93 -4.49 -16.30
C GLU A 209 5.58 -5.07 -14.92
N LYS A 210 6.27 -6.13 -14.48
CA LYS A 210 6.09 -6.70 -13.13
C LYS A 210 6.65 -5.78 -12.05
N ILE A 211 7.77 -5.09 -12.34
CA ILE A 211 8.31 -4.05 -11.47
C ILE A 211 7.31 -2.89 -11.37
N ARG A 212 6.67 -2.48 -12.48
CA ARG A 212 5.64 -1.44 -12.51
C ARG A 212 4.42 -1.81 -11.67
N GLN A 213 3.91 -3.03 -11.82
CA GLN A 213 2.75 -3.51 -11.07
C GLN A 213 3.00 -3.57 -9.55
N TYR A 214 4.24 -3.85 -9.12
CA TYR A 214 4.57 -3.99 -7.70
C TYR A 214 5.07 -2.70 -7.04
N PHE A 215 5.97 -1.97 -7.71
CA PHE A 215 6.64 -0.78 -7.16
C PHE A 215 6.13 0.54 -7.74
N GLY A 216 5.33 0.48 -8.81
CA GLY A 216 4.78 1.64 -9.49
C GLY A 216 5.67 2.18 -10.60
N VAL A 217 5.11 3.13 -11.35
CA VAL A 217 5.70 3.69 -12.58
C VAL A 217 7.06 4.33 -12.34
N LYS A 218 7.23 5.07 -11.24
CA LYS A 218 8.48 5.81 -10.94
C LYS A 218 9.68 4.86 -10.81
N ILE A 219 9.52 3.77 -10.07
CA ILE A 219 10.58 2.79 -9.84
C ILE A 219 10.81 1.96 -11.11
N ALA A 220 9.74 1.57 -11.80
CA ALA A 220 9.87 0.86 -13.08
C ALA A 220 10.60 1.68 -14.15
N LEU A 221 10.33 2.99 -14.23
CA LEU A 221 11.00 3.89 -15.15
C LEU A 221 12.50 4.02 -14.84
N TYR A 222 12.87 4.07 -13.56
CA TYR A 222 14.28 4.04 -13.15
C TYR A 222 15.00 2.78 -13.66
N PHE A 223 14.40 1.60 -13.49
CA PHE A 223 15.00 0.35 -13.97
C PHE A 223 15.00 0.24 -15.49
N CYS A 224 13.97 0.77 -16.17
CA CYS A 224 13.95 0.88 -17.63
C CYS A 224 15.10 1.75 -18.14
N TRP A 225 15.28 2.93 -17.55
CA TRP A 225 16.39 3.83 -17.86
C TRP A 225 17.75 3.15 -17.61
N LEU A 226 17.92 2.49 -16.46
CA LEU A 226 19.15 1.77 -16.13
C LEU A 226 19.47 0.66 -17.14
N SER A 227 18.46 -0.07 -17.62
CA SER A 227 18.61 -1.10 -18.65
C SER A 227 19.09 -0.49 -19.98
N CYS A 228 18.50 0.62 -20.41
CA CYS A 228 18.92 1.34 -21.61
C CYS A 228 20.35 1.89 -21.47
N TYR A 229 20.66 2.49 -20.32
CA TYR A 229 21.98 3.06 -20.05
C TYR A 229 23.09 2.00 -20.02
N THR A 230 22.84 0.86 -19.37
CA THR A 230 23.79 -0.26 -19.34
C THR A 230 24.06 -0.80 -20.74
N LYS A 231 23.02 -0.93 -21.59
CA LYS A 231 23.18 -1.33 -22.99
C LYS A 231 23.95 -0.30 -23.80
N ALA A 232 23.70 1.00 -23.59
CA ALA A 232 24.43 2.06 -24.26
C ALA A 232 25.93 2.07 -23.90
N LEU A 233 26.28 1.72 -22.66
CA LEU A 233 27.67 1.61 -22.20
C LEU A 233 28.42 0.39 -22.77
N CYS A 234 27.74 -0.63 -23.30
CA CYS A 234 28.41 -1.77 -23.91
C CYS A 234 29.29 -1.36 -25.10
N LEU A 235 28.84 -0.42 -25.95
CA LEU A 235 29.61 0.05 -27.10
C LEU A 235 30.94 0.72 -26.72
N PRO A 236 30.97 1.78 -25.87
CA PRO A 236 32.22 2.39 -25.45
C PRO A 236 33.09 1.45 -24.61
N ALA A 237 32.49 0.52 -23.85
CA ALA A 237 33.25 -0.49 -23.11
C ALA A 237 34.01 -1.43 -24.06
N LEU A 238 33.34 -1.97 -25.10
CA LEU A 238 33.99 -2.81 -26.11
C LEU A 238 35.07 -2.05 -26.88
N TYR A 239 34.81 -0.80 -27.24
CA TYR A 239 35.80 0.06 -27.91
C TYR A 239 37.02 0.36 -27.02
N GLY A 240 36.80 0.63 -25.73
CA GLY A 240 37.87 0.83 -24.75
C GLY A 240 38.74 -0.41 -24.57
N ILE A 241 38.13 -1.60 -24.48
CA ILE A 241 38.84 -2.88 -24.41
C ILE A 241 39.64 -3.12 -25.69
N TYR A 242 39.07 -2.82 -26.86
CA TYR A 242 39.75 -2.93 -28.15
C TYR A 242 41.01 -2.06 -28.16
N ILE A 243 40.90 -0.76 -27.86
CA ILE A 243 42.07 0.15 -27.83
C ILE A 243 43.12 -0.37 -26.85
N TRP A 244 42.73 -0.70 -25.62
CA TRP A 244 43.65 -1.15 -24.58
C TRP A 244 44.49 -2.35 -25.01
N TYR A 245 43.87 -3.33 -25.68
CA TYR A 245 44.57 -4.50 -26.19
C TYR A 245 45.62 -4.14 -27.25
N TYR A 246 45.27 -3.32 -28.24
CA TYR A 246 46.21 -2.96 -29.33
C TYR A 246 47.31 -2.02 -28.86
N THR A 247 47.00 -0.99 -28.07
CA THR A 247 48.02 -0.07 -27.55
C THR A 247 48.96 -0.76 -26.57
N GLY A 248 48.46 -1.75 -25.81
CA GLY A 248 49.29 -2.56 -24.91
C GLY A 248 50.23 -3.52 -25.62
N GLN A 249 49.91 -3.94 -26.85
CA GLN A 249 50.82 -4.74 -27.67
C GLN A 249 51.92 -3.90 -28.34
N SER A 250 51.65 -2.64 -28.69
CA SER A 250 52.66 -1.74 -29.29
C SER A 250 53.76 -1.29 -28.33
N GLN A 251 53.65 -1.57 -27.02
CA GLN A 251 54.68 -1.25 -26.02
C GLN A 251 55.54 -2.46 -25.59
N LYS A 252 55.35 -3.64 -26.21
CA LYS A 252 56.22 -4.81 -26.05
C LYS A 252 57.08 -5.00 -27.30
#